data_AF-A0A9D5F4M3-F1
#
_entry.id   AF-A0A9D5F4M3-F1
#
_cell.length_a   1.000
_cell.length_b   1.000
_cell.length_c   1.000
_cell.angle_alpha   90.00
_cell.angle_beta   90.00
_cell.angle_gamma   90.00
#
_symmetry.space_group_name_H-M   'P 1'
#
loop_
_entity.id
_entity.type
_entity.pdbx_description
1 polymer ?
#
loop_
_entity_poly.entity_id
_entity_poly.type
_entity_poly.pdbx_seq_one_letter_code
_entity_poly.pdbx_strand_id
1 'polypeptide(L)'
;MSAVIDDHGHADHAHGPAKGLMRWVLTTNHKDIGTLYLWFAFCMFLLGGSFAMVIRAELFQPGLQIVEPAFFNQMTTMHGLVMVFG
;
A
#
# COMPACT_ATOMS: atom_id res chain seq x y z
N MET A 1 64.56 -4.64 16.18
CA MET A 1 63.43 -5.55 16.46
C MET A 1 62.16 -4.74 16.33
N SER A 2 61.34 -5.10 15.33
CA SER A 2 60.00 -4.63 14.98
C SER A 2 59.68 -3.14 15.02
N ALA A 3 59.52 -2.53 13.84
CA ALA A 3 58.54 -1.48 13.66
C ALA A 3 57.17 -2.04 14.09
N VAL A 4 56.51 -1.38 15.05
CA VAL A 4 55.10 -1.64 15.33
C VAL A 4 54.31 -0.84 14.30
N ILE A 5 53.75 -1.58 13.36
CA ILE A 5 52.75 -1.10 12.41
C ILE A 5 51.45 -1.06 13.20
N ASP A 6 51.06 0.12 13.68
CA ASP A 6 49.71 0.34 14.21
C ASP A 6 48.73 0.41 13.03
N ASP A 7 48.43 -0.75 12.45
CA ASP A 7 47.31 -0.92 11.52
C ASP A 7 46.02 -1.06 12.35
N HIS A 8 45.53 0.06 12.88
CA HIS A 8 44.17 0.13 13.40
C HIS A 8 43.22 0.31 12.22
N GLY A 9 42.98 -0.81 11.53
CA GLY A 9 41.94 -0.93 10.51
C GLY A 9 40.62 -0.36 11.02
N HIS A 10 40.09 0.59 10.26
CA HIS A 10 38.72 1.08 10.38
C HIS A 10 37.75 -0.09 10.23
N ALA A 11 37.38 -0.73 11.34
CA ALA A 11 36.20 -1.56 11.40
C ALA A 11 34.99 -0.63 11.40
N ASP A 12 34.60 -0.22 10.19
CA ASP A 12 33.29 0.36 9.93
C ASP A 12 32.24 -0.69 10.30
N HIS A 13 31.84 -0.68 11.57
CA HIS A 13 30.69 -1.40 12.08
C HIS A 13 29.45 -0.84 11.38
N ALA A 14 29.13 -1.41 10.22
CA ALA A 14 27.93 -1.15 9.45
C ALA A 14 26.69 -1.72 10.16
N HIS A 15 26.42 -1.30 11.40
CA HIS A 15 25.12 -1.42 12.04
C HIS A 15 24.21 -0.28 11.56
N GLY A 16 24.04 -0.19 10.24
CA GLY A 16 22.97 0.61 9.67
C GLY A 16 21.65 -0.16 9.83
N PRO A 17 20.54 0.49 10.24
CA PRO A 17 19.23 -0.16 10.25
C PRO A 17 18.98 -0.81 8.89
N ALA A 18 18.41 -2.03 8.89
CA ALA A 18 18.15 -2.83 7.69
C ALA A 18 17.67 -1.93 6.54
N LYS A 19 18.41 -1.90 5.43
CA LYS A 19 18.11 -1.01 4.31
C LYS A 19 17.10 -1.69 3.38
N GLY A 20 16.07 -0.96 2.95
CA GLY A 20 15.08 -1.42 1.94
C GLY A 20 13.67 -1.69 2.47
N LEU A 21 12.84 -2.39 1.68
CA LEU A 21 11.45 -2.77 2.01
C LEU A 21 11.36 -3.56 3.33
N MET A 22 12.39 -4.33 3.66
CA MET A 22 12.51 -5.06 4.93
C MET A 22 12.46 -4.14 6.15
N ARG A 23 12.87 -2.85 6.05
CA ARG A 23 12.72 -1.89 7.15
C ARG A 23 11.26 -1.60 7.45
N TRP A 24 10.46 -1.41 6.41
CA TRP A 24 9.05 -1.05 6.54
C TRP A 24 8.21 -2.25 7.00
N VAL A 25 8.55 -3.47 6.55
CA VAL A 25 7.86 -4.70 6.96
C VAL A 25 8.15 -5.07 8.42
N LEU A 26 9.37 -4.83 8.90
CA LEU A 26 9.80 -5.16 10.27
C LEU A 26 9.81 -3.93 11.20
N THR A 27 9.20 -2.80 10.82
CA THR A 27 9.18 -1.59 11.66
C THR A 27 8.20 -1.74 12.81
N THR A 28 8.63 -1.40 14.02
CA THR A 28 7.79 -1.26 15.22
C THR A 28 7.45 0.19 15.53
N ASN A 29 7.91 1.14 14.71
CA ASN A 29 7.64 2.56 14.90
C ASN A 29 6.22 2.92 14.41
N HIS A 30 5.40 3.48 15.31
CA HIS A 30 4.02 3.88 15.00
C HIS A 30 3.89 4.96 13.91
N LYS A 31 4.95 5.76 13.66
CA LYS A 31 4.97 6.77 12.59
C LYS A 31 5.10 6.13 11.20
N ASP A 32 5.94 5.11 11.10
CA ASP A 32 6.16 4.37 9.86
C ASP A 32 4.94 3.51 9.54
N ILE A 33 4.41 2.81 10.56
CA ILE A 33 3.16 2.04 10.45
C ILE A 33 2.00 2.95 10.03
N GLY A 34 1.83 4.12 10.67
CA GLY A 34 0.79 5.07 10.29
C GLY A 34 0.90 5.53 8.83
N THR A 35 2.12 5.75 8.33
CA THR A 35 2.35 6.14 6.93
C THR A 35 2.01 5.00 5.96
N LEU A 36 2.31 3.75 6.32
CA LEU A 36 1.92 2.57 5.54
C LEU A 36 0.40 2.43 5.45
N TYR A 37 -0.32 2.63 6.56
CA TYR A 37 -1.79 2.60 6.58
C TYR A 37 -2.40 3.73 5.76
N LEU A 38 -1.83 4.94 5.80
CA LEU A 38 -2.29 6.05 4.98
C LEU A 38 -2.18 5.72 3.48
N TRP A 39 -1.05 5.16 3.06
CA TRP A 39 -0.86 4.71 1.68
C TRP A 39 -1.80 3.58 1.29
N PHE A 40 -1.98 2.58 2.17
CA PHE A 40 -2.89 1.48 1.95
C PHE A 40 -4.34 1.97 1.77
N ALA A 41 -4.83 2.79 2.70
CA ALA A 41 -6.17 3.36 2.64
C ALA A 41 -6.36 4.27 1.41
N PHE A 42 -5.33 5.04 1.01
CA PHE A 42 -5.38 5.85 -0.20
C PHE A 42 -5.50 4.99 -1.47
N CYS A 43 -4.75 3.88 -1.56
CA CYS A 43 -4.86 2.94 -2.66
C CYS A 43 -6.24 2.28 -2.72
N MET A 44 -6.78 1.84 -1.56
CA MET A 44 -8.12 1.26 -1.49
C MET A 44 -9.21 2.27 -1.80
N PHE A 45 -9.03 3.55 -1.41
CA PHE A 45 -9.92 4.64 -1.78
C PHE A 45 -9.97 4.88 -3.30
N LEU A 46 -8.82 4.83 -3.99
CA LEU A 46 -8.79 4.94 -5.46
C LEU A 46 -9.47 3.74 -6.13
N LEU A 47 -9.24 2.53 -5.61
CA LEU A 47 -9.87 1.31 -6.13
C LEU A 47 -11.40 1.34 -5.93
N GLY A 48 -11.86 1.60 -4.71
CA GLY A 48 -13.28 1.76 -4.38
C GLY A 48 -13.92 2.92 -5.16
N GLY A 49 -13.24 4.06 -5.25
CA GLY A 49 -13.67 5.21 -6.03
C GLY A 49 -13.83 4.89 -7.52
N SER A 50 -12.95 4.08 -8.10
CA SER A 50 -13.09 3.63 -9.48
C SER A 50 -14.35 2.80 -9.71
N PHE A 51 -14.68 1.88 -8.79
CA PHE A 51 -15.93 1.10 -8.86
C PHE A 51 -17.17 2.00 -8.74
N ALA A 52 -17.13 3.01 -7.88
CA ALA A 52 -18.23 3.98 -7.75
C ALA A 52 -18.44 4.77 -9.06
N MET A 53 -17.37 5.15 -9.75
CA MET A 53 -17.48 5.85 -11.04
C MET A 53 -18.10 4.96 -12.12
N VAL A 54 -17.75 3.68 -12.18
CA VAL A 54 -18.36 2.73 -13.11
C VAL A 54 -19.85 2.54 -12.82
N ILE A 55 -20.24 2.36 -11.55
CA ILE A 55 -21.65 2.29 -11.13
C ILE A 55 -22.40 3.55 -11.55
N ARG A 56 -21.80 4.74 -11.35
CA ARG A 56 -22.42 6.01 -11.73
C ARG A 56 -22.56 6.16 -13.24
N ALA A 57 -21.60 5.64 -14.02
CA ALA A 57 -21.64 5.64 -15.47
C ALA A 57 -22.80 4.78 -16.00
N GLU A 58 -23.04 3.60 -15.40
CA GLU A 58 -24.19 2.75 -15.76
C GLU A 58 -25.54 3.43 -15.50
N LEU A 59 -25.66 4.20 -14.40
CA LEU A 59 -26.91 4.90 -14.05
C LEU A 59 -27.13 6.21 -14.82
N PHE A 60 -26.23 6.62 -15.72
CA PHE A 60 -26.35 7.90 -16.42
C PHE A 60 -27.53 7.94 -17.41
N GLN A 61 -27.91 6.79 -17.96
CA GLN A 61 -29.14 6.63 -18.74
C GLN A 61 -29.91 5.39 -18.26
N PRO A 62 -31.25 5.40 -18.29
CA PRO A 62 -32.04 4.24 -17.90
C PRO A 62 -31.96 3.15 -18.98
N GLY A 63 -31.41 1.98 -18.63
CA GLY A 63 -31.29 0.81 -19.50
C GLY A 63 -29.97 0.07 -19.31
N LEU A 64 -29.91 -1.21 -19.66
CA LEU A 64 -28.68 -2.02 -19.59
C LEU A 64 -27.71 -1.54 -20.69
N GLN A 65 -26.59 -0.92 -20.32
CA GLN A 65 -25.71 -0.25 -21.28
C GLN A 65 -24.33 -0.90 -21.41
N ILE A 66 -23.60 -1.07 -20.31
CA ILE A 66 -22.21 -1.58 -20.38
C ILE A 66 -22.04 -2.82 -19.50
N VAL A 67 -22.89 -3.02 -18.49
CA VAL A 67 -22.66 -4.04 -17.47
C VAL A 67 -23.87 -4.96 -17.26
N GLU A 68 -23.61 -6.27 -17.21
CA GLU A 68 -24.64 -7.28 -16.94
C GLU A 68 -25.19 -7.17 -15.50
N PRO A 69 -26.49 -7.44 -15.25
CA PRO A 69 -27.11 -7.21 -13.94
C PRO A 69 -26.41 -7.94 -12.78
N ALA A 70 -25.88 -9.13 -13.04
CA ALA A 70 -25.12 -9.90 -12.05
C ALA A 70 -23.79 -9.23 -11.67
N PHE A 71 -23.08 -8.66 -12.64
CA PHE A 71 -21.80 -7.99 -12.41
C PHE A 71 -21.99 -6.62 -11.74
N PHE A 72 -23.09 -5.92 -12.01
CA PHE A 72 -23.45 -4.68 -11.31
C PHE A 72 -23.64 -4.90 -9.80
N ASN A 73 -24.37 -5.95 -9.42
CA ASN A 73 -24.55 -6.32 -8.01
C ASN A 73 -23.22 -6.70 -7.36
N GLN A 74 -22.38 -7.49 -8.03
CA GLN A 74 -21.06 -7.87 -7.52
C GLN A 74 -20.14 -6.65 -7.32
N MET A 75 -20.04 -5.76 -8.31
CA MET A 75 -19.23 -4.53 -8.19
C MET A 75 -19.71 -3.64 -7.05
N THR A 76 -21.02 -3.52 -6.84
CA THR A 76 -21.58 -2.70 -5.75
C THR A 76 -21.20 -3.29 -4.39
N THR A 77 -21.30 -4.61 -4.22
CA THR A 77 -20.86 -5.27 -2.99
C THR A 77 -19.35 -5.12 -2.77
N MET A 78 -18.55 -5.31 -3.82
CA MET A 78 -17.09 -5.16 -3.75
C MET A 78 -16.66 -3.72 -3.46
N HIS A 79 -17.36 -2.73 -4.02
CA HIS A 79 -17.15 -1.31 -3.68
C HIS A 79 -17.34 -1.06 -2.19
N GLY A 80 -18.47 -1.54 -1.62
CA GLY A 80 -18.74 -1.40 -0.19
C GLY A 80 -17.71 -2.12 0.68
N LEU A 81 -17.33 -3.34 0.30
CA LEU A 81 -16.35 -4.14 1.04
C LEU A 81 -14.97 -3.44 1.05
N VAL A 82 -14.50 -2.98 -0.11
CA VAL A 82 -13.18 -2.30 -0.23
C VAL A 82 -13.17 -0.95 0.50
N MET A 83 -14.27 -0.19 0.51
CA MET A 83 -14.33 1.11 1.18
C MET A 83 -14.43 1.00 2.70
N VAL A 84 -15.04 -0.08 3.23
CA VAL A 84 -15.25 -0.26 4.67
C VAL A 84 -14.14 -1.09 5.32
N PHE A 85 -13.65 -2.12 4.63
CA PHE A 85 -12.65 -3.05 5.17
C PHE A 85 -11.25 -2.88 4.57
N GLY A 86 -11.10 -2.07 3.52
CA GLY A 86 -9.80 -1.68 2.97
C GLY A 86 -9.21 -0.44 3.62
#